data_AF-A0A328RVP4-F1
#
_entry.id   AF-A0A328RVP4-F1
#
_cell.length_a   1.000
_cell.length_b   1.000
_cell.length_c   1.000
_cell.angle_alpha   90.00
_cell.angle_beta   90.00
_cell.angle_gamma   90.00
#
_symmetry.space_group_name_H-M   'P 1'
#
loop_
_entity.id
_entity.type
_entity.pdbx_description
1 polymer ?
#
loop_
_entity_poly.entity_id
_entity_poly.type
_entity_poly.pdbx_seq_one_letter_code
_entity_poly.pdbx_strand_id
1 'polypeptide(L)'
;MNLINEVCAYSIMLLMILALIFIPKAISEYRGLLKTTGDAFTGMPKPRNRWRHGLDPIVFVISCITIIPILVVVEEQIQKSFGLAAAALTLAVIVLPFIVCSRILSKRNQAKIDAMDDEQKYRY
;
A
#
# COMPACT_ATOMS: atom_id res chain seq x y z
N MET A 1 21.77 16.38 21.75
CA MET A 1 20.42 16.72 21.21
C MET A 1 20.34 16.59 19.69
N ASN A 2 21.37 16.94 18.91
CA ASN A 2 21.30 16.86 17.44
C ASN A 2 21.10 15.44 16.89
N LEU A 3 21.80 14.43 17.42
CA LEU A 3 21.70 13.06 16.92
C LEU A 3 20.28 12.46 17.05
N ILE A 4 19.60 12.70 18.18
CA ILE A 4 18.25 12.16 18.42
C ILE A 4 17.26 12.78 17.44
N ASN A 5 17.33 14.10 17.25
CA ASN A 5 16.45 14.81 16.31
C ASN A 5 16.71 14.39 14.86
N GLU A 6 17.97 14.17 14.47
CA GLU A 6 18.33 13.65 13.14
C GLU A 6 17.76 12.24 12.92
N VAL A 7 17.93 11.33 13.88
CA VAL A 7 17.36 9.97 13.81
C VAL A 7 15.84 10.02 13.73
N CYS A 8 15.18 10.90 14.49
CA CYS A 8 13.74 11.09 14.41
C CYS A 8 13.32 11.63 13.03
N ALA A 9 14.02 12.62 12.47
CA ALA A 9 13.71 13.14 11.14
C ALA A 9 13.89 12.08 10.04
N TYR A 10 14.98 11.31 10.07
CA TYR A 10 15.20 10.22 9.12
C TYR A 10 14.16 9.11 9.25
N SER A 11 13.75 8.78 10.47
CA SER A 11 12.70 7.77 10.70
C SER A 11 11.32 8.25 10.21
N ILE A 12 10.96 9.51 10.42
CA ILE A 12 9.75 10.13 9.85
C ILE A 12 9.77 10.05 8.32
N MET A 13 10.87 10.48 7.69
CA MET A 13 11.01 10.42 6.24
C MET A 13 10.87 8.99 5.71
N LEU A 14 11.54 8.03 6.35
CA LEU A 14 11.43 6.62 5.99
C LEU A 14 10.00 6.09 6.14
N LEU A 15 9.33 6.41 7.24
CA LEU A 15 7.94 6.01 7.50
C LEU A 15 6.97 6.60 6.48
N MET A 16 7.18 7.85 6.06
CA MET A 16 6.40 8.48 5.00
C MET A 16 6.57 7.77 3.65
N ILE A 17 7.82 7.43 3.28
CA ILE A 17 8.09 6.65 2.06
C ILE A 17 7.44 5.26 2.13
N LEU A 18 7.53 4.60 3.28
CA LEU A 18 6.88 3.30 3.48
C LEU A 18 5.35 3.43 3.40
N ALA A 19 4.77 4.50 3.97
CA ALA A 19 3.34 4.76 3.92
C ALA A 19 2.82 4.87 2.48
N LEU A 20 3.56 5.57 1.61
CA LEU A 20 3.25 5.73 0.18
C LEU A 20 3.12 4.40 -0.56
N ILE A 21 3.87 3.39 -0.15
CA ILE A 21 3.88 2.10 -0.84
C ILE A 21 2.88 1.15 -0.18
N PHE A 22 2.94 1.03 1.14
CA PHE A 22 2.24 -0.03 1.86
C PHE A 22 0.79 0.29 2.15
N ILE A 23 0.41 1.55 2.36
CA ILE A 23 -1.00 1.88 2.60
C ILE A 23 -1.84 1.67 1.33
N PRO A 24 -1.46 2.21 0.15
CA PRO A 24 -2.23 1.97 -1.06
C PRO A 24 -2.23 0.49 -1.46
N LYS A 25 -1.09 -0.20 -1.27
CA LYS A 25 -1.01 -1.64 -1.48
C LYS A 25 -1.95 -2.40 -0.55
N ALA A 26 -2.01 -2.06 0.73
CA ALA A 26 -2.92 -2.71 1.68
C ALA A 26 -4.40 -2.51 1.29
N ILE A 27 -4.78 -1.28 0.90
CA ILE A 27 -6.14 -0.98 0.43
C ILE A 27 -6.47 -1.80 -0.82
N SER A 28 -5.54 -1.86 -1.77
CA SER A 28 -5.72 -2.61 -3.01
C SER A 28 -5.82 -4.12 -2.75
N GLU A 29 -4.96 -4.67 -1.91
CA GLU A 29 -5.00 -6.08 -1.50
C GLU A 29 -6.29 -6.44 -0.74
N TYR A 30 -6.88 -5.48 -0.02
CA TYR A 30 -8.18 -5.64 0.66
C TYR A 30 -9.35 -5.70 -0.32
N ARG A 31 -9.28 -5.00 -1.45
CA ARG A 31 -10.28 -5.11 -2.54
C ARG A 31 -10.26 -6.48 -3.21
N GLY A 32 -9.17 -7.23 -3.05
CA GLY A 32 -9.05 -8.62 -3.49
C GLY A 32 -8.37 -8.78 -4.84
N LEU A 33 -8.73 -9.85 -5.55
CA LEU A 33 -8.10 -10.22 -6.81
C LEU A 33 -8.69 -9.39 -7.96
N LEU A 34 -7.83 -8.79 -8.76
CA LEU A 34 -8.18 -8.04 -9.96
C LEU A 34 -7.94 -8.91 -11.19
N LYS A 35 -8.96 -9.04 -12.05
CA LYS A 35 -8.77 -9.64 -13.36
C LYS A 35 -8.30 -8.57 -14.33
N THR A 36 -7.18 -8.82 -15.00
CA THR A 36 -6.70 -7.90 -16.04
C THR A 36 -7.59 -8.02 -17.28
N THR A 37 -8.47 -7.04 -17.51
CA THR A 37 -9.32 -6.96 -18.71
C THR A 37 -8.43 -6.84 -19.96
N GLY A 38 -8.70 -7.66 -20.98
CA GLY A 38 -8.01 -7.62 -22.28
C GLY A 38 -7.87 -6.21 -22.85
N ASP A 39 -6.82 -5.94 -23.62
CA ASP A 39 -6.64 -4.63 -24.25
C ASP A 39 -7.61 -4.53 -25.44
N ALA A 40 -8.64 -3.68 -25.33
CA ALA A 40 -9.75 -3.66 -26.28
C ALA A 40 -9.35 -3.17 -27.69
N PHE A 41 -8.24 -2.43 -27.80
CA PHE A 41 -7.79 -1.81 -29.04
C PHE A 41 -6.96 -2.72 -29.95
N THR A 42 -6.23 -3.69 -29.38
CA THR A 42 -5.23 -4.47 -30.13
C THR A 42 -5.72 -5.85 -30.55
N GLY A 43 -6.90 -6.28 -30.09
CA GLY A 43 -7.47 -7.59 -30.41
C GLY A 43 -6.60 -8.77 -29.98
N MET A 44 -5.50 -8.53 -29.26
CA MET A 44 -4.56 -9.56 -28.85
C MET A 44 -5.17 -10.35 -27.67
N PRO A 45 -5.42 -11.66 -27.83
CA PRO A 45 -5.71 -12.50 -26.67
C PRO A 45 -4.48 -12.48 -25.75
N LYS A 46 -4.67 -11.96 -24.54
CA LYS A 46 -3.59 -11.78 -23.57
C LYS A 46 -2.89 -13.12 -23.27
N PRO A 47 -1.56 -13.13 -23.07
CA PRO A 47 -0.86 -14.33 -22.61
C PRO A 47 -1.48 -14.79 -21.29
N ARG A 48 -2.00 -16.03 -21.31
CA ARG A 48 -2.68 -16.80 -20.24
C ARG A 48 -2.70 -16.17 -18.83
N ASN A 49 -3.92 -16.03 -18.30
CA ASN A 49 -4.27 -16.08 -16.87
C ASN A 49 -3.42 -15.27 -15.90
N ARG A 50 -3.74 -13.99 -15.70
CA ARG A 50 -3.25 -13.28 -14.50
C ARG A 50 -4.39 -12.55 -13.81
N TRP A 51 -5.15 -13.29 -13.01
CA TRP A 51 -5.63 -12.74 -11.75
C TRP A 51 -4.41 -12.12 -11.07
N ARG A 52 -4.50 -10.85 -10.73
CA ARG A 52 -3.42 -10.10 -10.10
C ARG A 52 -3.93 -9.59 -8.78
N HIS A 53 -3.08 -9.68 -7.78
CA HIS A 53 -3.22 -8.92 -6.55
C HIS A 53 -2.04 -7.94 -6.48
N GLY A 54 -2.05 -7.05 -5.49
CA GLY A 54 -1.04 -6.01 -5.38
C GLY A 54 -1.62 -4.63 -5.61
N LEU A 55 -0.86 -3.74 -6.23
CA LEU A 55 -1.18 -2.31 -6.29
C LEU A 55 -1.99 -1.96 -7.53
N ASP A 56 -3.26 -1.62 -7.35
CA ASP A 56 -4.11 -1.03 -8.40
C ASP A 56 -3.67 0.43 -8.67
N PRO A 57 -3.43 0.82 -9.93
CA PRO A 57 -2.97 2.16 -10.27
C PRO A 57 -3.93 3.28 -9.84
N ILE A 58 -5.24 3.06 -9.97
CA ILE A 58 -6.26 4.04 -9.59
C ILE A 58 -6.28 4.17 -8.06
N VAL A 59 -6.26 3.04 -7.34
CA VAL A 59 -6.17 3.05 -5.87
C VAL A 59 -4.90 3.74 -5.42
N PHE A 60 -3.77 3.49 -6.10
CA PHE A 60 -2.51 4.16 -5.80
C PHE A 60 -2.61 5.68 -5.94
N VAL A 61 -3.11 6.16 -7.07
CA VAL A 61 -3.26 7.61 -7.33
C VAL A 61 -4.18 8.26 -6.30
N ILE A 62 -5.37 7.68 -6.07
CA ILE A 62 -6.32 8.20 -5.08
C ILE A 62 -5.71 8.21 -3.68
N SER A 63 -5.00 7.14 -3.31
CA SER A 63 -4.37 7.02 -2.00
C SER A 63 -3.22 8.02 -1.84
N CYS A 64 -2.40 8.24 -2.86
CA CYS A 64 -1.35 9.27 -2.80
C CYS A 64 -1.95 10.67 -2.62
N ILE A 65 -3.02 11.01 -3.35
CA ILE A 65 -3.66 12.32 -3.26
C ILE A 65 -4.32 12.55 -1.89
N THR A 66 -4.84 11.51 -1.26
CA THR A 66 -5.60 11.63 -0.01
C THR A 66 -4.78 11.35 1.25
N ILE A 67 -3.92 10.33 1.22
CA ILE A 67 -3.20 9.84 2.40
C ILE A 67 -1.97 10.70 2.71
N ILE A 68 -1.27 11.20 1.69
CA ILE A 68 -0.09 12.07 1.90
C ILE A 68 -0.46 13.33 2.67
N PRO A 69 -1.46 14.13 2.24
CA PRO A 69 -1.81 15.35 2.95
C PRO A 69 -2.25 15.06 4.39
N ILE A 70 -3.00 13.98 4.60
CA ILE A 70 -3.46 13.59 5.94
C ILE A 70 -2.25 13.26 6.84
N LEU A 71 -1.30 12.44 6.36
CA LEU A 71 -0.13 12.07 7.15
C LEU A 71 0.76 13.27 7.47
N VAL A 72 0.95 14.19 6.51
CA VAL A 72 1.71 15.43 6.74
C VAL A 72 1.02 16.31 7.78
N VAL A 73 -0.29 16.51 7.68
CA VAL A 73 -1.03 17.31 8.67
C VAL A 73 -0.96 16.69 10.06
N VAL A 74 -1.10 15.37 10.17
CA VAL A 74 -1.00 14.67 11.46
C VAL A 74 0.41 14.79 12.04
N GLU A 75 1.43 14.60 11.23
CA GLU A 75 2.83 14.72 11.64
C GLU A 75 3.15 16.14 12.13
N GLU A 76 2.77 17.17 11.37
CA GLU A 76 3.00 18.57 11.72
C GLU A 76 2.31 18.96 13.03
N GLN A 77 1.06 18.55 13.23
CA GLN A 77 0.30 18.86 14.46
C GLN A 77 0.90 18.20 15.70
N ILE A 78 1.35 16.96 15.57
CA ILE A 78 1.97 16.22 16.68
C ILE A 78 3.37 16.76 16.95
N GLN A 79 4.14 17.09 15.92
CA GLN A 79 5.46 17.68 16.09
C GLN A 79 5.38 19.02 16.83
N LYS A 80 4.41 19.88 16.49
CA LYS A 80 4.19 21.16 17.18
C LYS A 80 3.81 20.97 18.66
N SER A 81 3.04 19.94 18.97
CA SER A 81 2.48 19.73 20.31
C SER A 81 3.40 18.94 21.25
N PHE A 82 4.08 17.92 20.73
CA PHE A 82 4.80 16.90 21.51
C PHE A 82 6.25 16.68 21.03
N GLY A 83 6.68 17.37 19.97
CA GLY A 83 8.02 17.27 19.40
C GLY A 83 8.23 16.12 18.40
N LEU A 84 9.43 16.08 17.81
CA LEU A 84 9.81 15.14 16.74
C LEU A 84 9.70 13.66 17.13
N ALA A 85 10.09 13.31 18.34
CA ALA A 85 10.08 11.92 18.80
C ALA A 85 8.64 11.35 18.87
N ALA A 86 7.69 12.16 19.33
CA ALA A 86 6.29 11.78 19.38
C ALA A 86 5.71 11.62 17.97
N ALA A 87 6.02 12.54 17.05
CA ALA A 87 5.58 12.47 15.66
C ALA A 87 6.07 11.18 14.96
N ALA A 88 7.34 10.82 15.16
CA ALA A 88 7.92 9.59 14.62
C ALA A 88 7.20 8.34 15.16
N LEU A 89 6.93 8.29 16.46
CA LEU A 89 6.20 7.18 17.08
C LEU A 89 4.76 7.08 16.56
N THR A 90 4.05 8.20 16.43
CA THR A 90 2.68 8.18 15.92
C THR A 90 2.63 7.72 14.47
N LEU A 91 3.53 8.19 13.61
CA LEU A 91 3.64 7.68 12.24
C LEU A 91 3.95 6.19 12.22
N ALA A 92 4.82 5.69 13.10
CA ALA A 92 5.11 4.26 13.18
C ALA A 92 3.85 3.46 13.54
N VAL A 93 3.08 3.91 14.53
CA VAL A 93 1.81 3.29 14.94
C VAL A 93 0.78 3.30 13.81
N ILE A 94 0.75 4.34 12.98
CA ILE A 94 -0.15 4.41 11.82
C ILE A 94 0.33 3.48 10.70
N VAL A 95 1.61 3.52 10.32
CA VAL A 95 2.13 2.87 9.11
C VAL A 95 2.37 1.38 9.29
N LEU A 96 2.90 0.94 10.44
CA LEU A 96 3.25 -0.47 10.69
C LEU A 96 2.07 -1.45 10.49
N PRO A 97 0.85 -1.17 10.98
CA PRO A 97 -0.30 -2.04 10.73
C PRO A 97 -0.59 -2.26 9.25
N PHE A 98 -0.47 -1.22 8.41
CA PHE A 98 -0.69 -1.36 6.96
C PHE A 98 0.40 -2.19 6.29
N ILE A 99 1.66 -2.08 6.74
CA ILE A 99 2.75 -2.94 6.25
C ILE A 99 2.42 -4.41 6.54
N VAL A 100 2.04 -4.71 7.78
CA VAL A 100 1.71 -6.08 8.20
C VAL A 100 0.49 -6.60 7.43
N CYS A 101 -0.57 -5.80 7.37
CA CYS A 101 -1.81 -6.14 6.66
C CYS A 101 -1.54 -6.42 5.18
N SER A 102 -0.79 -5.54 4.51
CA SER A 102 -0.40 -5.71 3.11
C SER A 102 0.32 -7.04 2.88
N ARG A 103 1.30 -7.39 3.72
CA ARG A 103 2.05 -8.65 3.58
C ARG A 103 1.16 -9.88 3.79
N ILE A 104 0.27 -9.85 4.79
CA ILE A 104 -0.63 -10.97 5.08
C ILE A 104 -1.62 -11.18 3.94
N LEU A 105 -2.27 -10.11 3.49
CA LEU A 105 -3.25 -10.19 2.40
C LEU A 105 -2.60 -10.60 1.09
N SER A 106 -1.42 -10.08 0.78
CA SER A 106 -0.66 -10.45 -0.41
C SER A 106 -0.36 -11.95 -0.46
N LYS A 107 0.06 -12.55 0.66
CA LYS A 107 0.27 -14.01 0.76
C LYS A 107 -1.03 -14.80 0.57
N ARG A 108 -2.13 -14.35 1.17
CA ARG A 108 -3.44 -15.01 1.05
C ARG A 108 -3.98 -14.94 -0.38
N ASN A 109 -3.82 -13.79 -1.03
CA ASN A 109 -4.27 -13.57 -2.40
C ASN A 109 -3.45 -14.39 -3.40
N GLN A 110 -2.13 -14.48 -3.22
CA GLN A 110 -1.28 -15.37 -4.00
C GLN A 110 -1.72 -16.84 -3.86
N ALA A 111 -1.92 -17.32 -2.62
CA ALA A 111 -2.36 -18.69 -2.37
C ALA A 111 -3.73 -19.00 -3.01
N LYS A 112 -4.63 -18.02 -3.06
CA LYS A 112 -5.92 -18.16 -3.78
C LYS A 112 -5.72 -18.33 -5.28
N ILE A 113 -4.81 -17.58 -5.91
CA ILE A 113 -4.51 -17.71 -7.35
C ILE A 113 -3.91 -19.09 -7.63
N ASP A 114 -2.99 -19.55 -6.79
CA ASP A 114 -2.31 -20.83 -6.95
C ASP A 114 -3.28 -22.02 -6.80
N ALA A 115 -4.31 -21.87 -5.96
CA ALA A 115 -5.36 -22.87 -5.74
C ALA A 115 -6.49 -22.85 -6.79
N MET A 116 -6.54 -21.87 -7.70
CA MET A 116 -7.58 -21.82 -8.74
C MET A 116 -7.30 -22.83 -9.85
N ASP A 117 -8.29 -23.68 -10.12
CA ASP A 117 -8.28 -24.55 -11.30
C ASP A 117 -8.31 -23.74 -12.59
N ASP A 118 -7.82 -24.35 -13.68
CA ASP A 118 -7.78 -23.71 -14.98
C ASP A 118 -9.16 -23.15 -15.38
N GLU A 119 -10.23 -23.91 -15.19
CA GLU A 119 -11.60 -23.45 -15.51
C GLU A 119 -12.04 -22.21 -14.69
N GLN A 120 -11.64 -22.11 -13.42
CA GLN A 120 -11.93 -20.95 -12.56
C GLN A 120 -11.10 -19.72 -12.94
N LYS A 121 -9.92 -19.91 -13.52
CA LYS A 121 -9.13 -18.83 -14.13
C LYS A 121 -9.82 -18.28 -15.40
N TYR A 122 -10.58 -19.12 -16.10
CA TYR A 122 -11.23 -18.79 -17.38
C TYR A 122 -12.69 -18.32 -17.28
N ARG A 123 -13.47 -18.67 -16.24
CA ARG A 123 -14.84 -18.13 -16.08
C ARG A 123 -14.80 -16.64 -15.70
N TYR A 124 -15.41 -15.81 -16.57
CA TYR A 124 -15.52 -14.33 -16.56
C TYR A 124 -14.22 -13.57 -16.81
#